data_AF-A0A7S1Q9T6-F1
#
_entry.id   AF-A0A7S1Q9T6-F1
#
_cell.length_a   1.000
_cell.length_b   1.000
_cell.length_c   1.000
_cell.angle_alpha   90.00
_cell.angle_beta   90.00
_cell.angle_gamma   90.00
#
_symmetry.space_group_name_H-M   'P 1'
#
loop_
_entity.id
_entity.type
_entity.pdbx_description
1 polymer ?
#
loop_
_entity_poly.entity_id
_entity_poly.type
_entity_poly.pdbx_seq_one_letter_code
_entity_poly.pdbx_strand_id
1 'polypeptide(L)'
;FCTLLAPRAMGNTCCCCVAAREAVSKKKKRTVEPFTEDAAATVPKGGVNLDLIYIHPRIIAMGFPATGIEAWYRNPYEQVKPLLDLRHGSGYMVYNLCAEAKHRYDPSSRFDGRVREFPFWDHKPCPLALIPDFVADATTFLDEDDAHVVAIHCK
;
A
#
# COMPACT_ATOMS: atom_id res chain seq x y z
N PHE A 1 -14.01 19.06 13.83
CA PHE A 1 -15.45 19.05 14.19
C PHE A 1 -16.23 18.20 13.19
N CYS A 2 -16.10 16.87 13.27
CA CYS A 2 -17.04 15.96 12.61
C CYS A 2 -17.16 14.69 13.47
N THR A 3 -17.45 14.91 14.74
CA THR A 3 -17.95 13.88 15.65
C THR A 3 -19.32 14.36 16.03
N LEU A 4 -20.35 13.74 15.45
CA LEU A 4 -21.61 13.36 16.09
C LEU A 4 -22.66 13.10 15.00
N LEU A 5 -23.26 11.91 15.10
CA LEU A 5 -24.48 11.45 14.42
C LEU A 5 -24.32 10.83 13.02
N ALA A 6 -23.88 9.57 12.99
CA ALA A 6 -24.53 8.55 12.15
C ALA A 6 -24.19 7.15 12.70
N PRO A 7 -25.16 6.20 12.71
CA PRO A 7 -24.99 4.87 13.26
C PRO A 7 -24.04 4.03 12.40
N ARG A 8 -23.50 2.97 13.01
CA ARG A 8 -22.68 1.91 12.38
C ARG A 8 -23.15 1.59 10.94
N ALA A 9 -22.41 2.07 9.96
CA ALA A 9 -22.41 1.53 8.60
C ALA A 9 -20.97 1.56 8.09
N MET A 10 -20.33 0.38 8.10
CA MET A 10 -19.08 0.12 7.40
C MET A 10 -19.31 0.40 5.91
N GLY A 11 -18.47 1.24 5.29
CA GLY A 11 -18.26 1.18 3.84
C GLY A 11 -18.61 2.40 2.97
N ASN A 12 -18.74 3.62 3.49
CA ASN A 12 -18.81 4.81 2.61
C ASN A 12 -17.65 5.79 2.87
N THR A 13 -16.81 6.00 1.86
CA THR A 13 -15.81 7.07 1.86
C THR A 13 -16.55 8.41 1.84
N CYS A 14 -16.35 9.23 2.87
CA CYS A 14 -16.94 10.57 2.96
C CYS A 14 -16.47 11.47 1.80
N CYS A 15 -17.36 12.35 1.31
CA CYS A 15 -17.07 13.34 0.26
C CYS A 15 -15.77 14.14 0.52
N CYS A 16 -15.50 14.49 1.79
CA CYS A 16 -14.27 15.17 2.18
C CYS A 16 -13.00 14.33 1.94
N CYS A 17 -13.07 13.01 2.10
CA CYS A 17 -11.94 12.12 1.84
C CYS A 17 -11.64 12.01 0.34
N VAL A 18 -12.69 11.98 -0.50
CA VAL A 18 -12.54 11.99 -1.96
C VAL A 18 -11.89 13.30 -2.42
N ALA A 19 -12.39 14.44 -1.95
CA ALA A 19 -11.83 15.75 -2.30
C ALA A 19 -10.37 15.92 -1.83
N ALA A 20 -10.03 15.51 -0.61
CA ALA A 20 -8.65 15.55 -0.09
C ALA A 20 -7.71 14.68 -0.93
N ARG A 21 -8.18 13.50 -1.34
CA ARG A 21 -7.44 12.60 -2.23
C ARG A 21 -7.24 13.21 -3.61
N GLU A 22 -8.27 13.75 -4.23
CA GLU A 22 -8.18 14.38 -5.56
C GLU A 22 -7.23 15.58 -5.56
N ALA A 23 -7.25 16.40 -4.49
CA ALA A 23 -6.37 17.56 -4.35
C ALA A 23 -4.88 17.19 -4.37
N VAL A 24 -4.50 16.06 -3.76
CA VAL A 24 -3.11 15.57 -3.70
C VAL A 24 -2.71 14.78 -4.96
N SER A 25 -3.67 14.38 -5.80
CA SER A 25 -3.47 13.38 -6.86
C SER A 25 -3.78 13.91 -8.26
N LYS A 26 -3.52 15.18 -8.54
CA LYS A 26 -3.82 15.79 -9.84
C LYS A 26 -3.05 15.18 -11.04
N LYS A 27 -2.06 14.31 -10.81
CA LYS A 27 -1.24 13.65 -11.86
C LYS A 27 -1.05 12.14 -11.69
N LYS A 28 -1.61 11.50 -10.67
CA LYS A 28 -1.33 10.09 -10.35
C LYS A 28 -2.40 9.17 -10.94
N LYS A 29 -1.98 8.17 -11.74
CA LYS A 29 -2.87 7.11 -12.20
C LYS A 29 -3.29 6.29 -10.97
N ARG A 30 -4.55 6.43 -10.58
CA ARG A 30 -5.18 5.63 -9.52
C ARG A 30 -5.84 4.44 -10.17
N THR A 31 -5.53 3.26 -9.68
CA THR A 31 -6.19 2.06 -10.16
C THR A 31 -7.51 1.95 -9.42
N VAL A 32 -8.61 2.04 -10.18
CA VAL A 32 -9.96 1.75 -9.68
C VAL A 32 -10.28 0.36 -10.16
N GLU A 33 -10.09 -0.62 -9.30
CA GLU A 33 -10.37 -2.02 -9.63
C GLU A 33 -11.83 -2.31 -9.25
N PRO A 34 -12.71 -2.62 -10.22
CA PRO A 34 -14.01 -3.20 -9.91
C PRO A 34 -13.76 -4.60 -9.33
N PHE A 35 -14.09 -4.79 -8.06
CA PHE A 35 -14.12 -6.13 -7.49
C PHE A 35 -15.35 -6.85 -8.04
N THR A 36 -15.16 -7.86 -8.88
CA THR A 36 -16.24 -8.76 -9.28
C THR A 36 -16.75 -9.51 -8.05
N GLU A 37 -18.03 -9.83 -8.06
CA GLU A 37 -18.87 -10.18 -6.91
C GLU A 37 -18.50 -11.52 -6.23
N ASP A 38 -17.43 -12.16 -6.69
CA ASP A 38 -17.08 -13.55 -6.36
C ASP A 38 -16.05 -13.69 -5.23
N ALA A 39 -15.44 -12.59 -4.77
CA ALA A 39 -14.56 -12.59 -3.61
C ALA A 39 -15.31 -12.21 -2.33
N ALA A 40 -15.81 -13.23 -1.62
CA ALA A 40 -16.62 -13.11 -0.41
C ALA A 40 -15.90 -12.54 0.85
N ALA A 41 -14.83 -11.75 0.71
CA ALA A 41 -14.07 -11.19 1.82
C ALA A 41 -13.99 -9.65 1.71
N THR A 42 -15.00 -8.98 2.29
CA THR A 42 -14.92 -7.62 2.86
C THR A 42 -14.20 -6.53 2.05
N VAL A 43 -14.40 -6.46 0.74
CA VAL A 43 -14.04 -5.25 -0.04
C VAL A 43 -15.27 -4.34 -0.13
N PRO A 44 -15.18 -3.03 0.21
CA PRO A 44 -16.32 -2.12 0.10
C PRO A 44 -16.87 -2.09 -1.32
N LYS A 45 -18.19 -2.28 -1.48
CA LYS A 45 -18.90 -2.10 -2.75
C LYS A 45 -18.60 -0.70 -3.29
N GLY A 46 -17.89 -0.60 -4.42
CA GLY A 46 -17.46 0.68 -5.00
C GLY A 46 -16.04 0.71 -5.57
N GLY A 47 -15.30 -0.40 -5.48
CA GLY A 47 -13.93 -0.49 -5.97
C GLY A 47 -12.92 0.13 -4.99
N VAL A 48 -11.68 -0.36 -5.05
CA VAL A 48 -10.62 0.13 -4.16
C VAL A 48 -9.85 1.23 -4.89
N ASN A 49 -9.94 2.46 -4.39
CA ASN A 49 -9.21 3.60 -4.94
C ASN A 49 -7.88 3.76 -4.19
N LEU A 50 -6.87 3.02 -4.66
CA LEU A 50 -5.51 3.07 -4.11
C LEU A 50 -4.54 3.64 -5.13
N ASP A 51 -3.57 4.35 -4.57
CA ASP A 51 -2.36 4.73 -5.22
C ASP A 51 -1.41 3.52 -5.29
N LEU A 52 -1.67 2.64 -6.24
CA LEU A 52 -0.98 1.38 -6.47
C LEU A 52 -0.95 1.08 -7.97
N ILE A 53 0.21 0.71 -8.49
CA ILE A 53 0.42 0.36 -9.90
C ILE A 53 1.36 -0.84 -10.04
N TYR A 54 1.05 -1.73 -10.98
CA TYR A 54 1.97 -2.76 -11.43
C TYR A 54 2.92 -2.16 -12.46
N ILE A 55 4.20 -2.07 -12.12
CA ILE A 55 5.26 -1.71 -13.07
C ILE A 55 5.58 -2.94 -13.94
N HIS A 56 5.51 -4.12 -13.32
CA HIS A 56 5.65 -5.43 -13.93
C HIS A 56 4.59 -6.36 -13.29
N PRO A 57 4.17 -7.47 -13.91
CA PRO A 57 3.24 -8.42 -13.30
C PRO A 57 3.59 -8.84 -11.86
N ARG A 58 4.88 -8.82 -11.52
CA ARG A 58 5.43 -9.23 -10.21
C ARG A 58 6.00 -8.08 -9.37
N ILE A 59 5.94 -6.84 -9.87
CA ILE A 59 6.52 -5.66 -9.20
C ILE A 59 5.45 -4.57 -9.10
N ILE A 60 5.07 -4.27 -7.87
CA ILE A 60 4.07 -3.27 -7.51
C ILE A 60 4.81 -2.05 -6.93
N ALA A 61 4.44 -0.87 -7.40
CA ALA A 61 4.77 0.38 -6.73
C ALA A 61 3.50 0.99 -6.13
N MET A 62 3.57 1.40 -4.87
CA MET A 62 2.44 2.01 -4.19
C MET A 62 2.86 3.21 -3.33
N GLY A 63 1.90 4.07 -3.00
CA GLY A 63 2.08 5.10 -1.98
C GLY A 63 2.02 4.51 -0.57
N PHE A 64 2.61 5.22 0.39
CA PHE A 64 2.68 4.84 1.81
C PHE A 64 1.33 4.32 2.37
N PRO A 65 1.30 3.10 2.95
CA PRO A 65 0.11 2.54 3.58
C PRO A 65 -0.14 3.19 4.95
N ALA A 66 -0.91 4.27 4.93
CA ALA A 66 -1.17 5.11 6.08
C ALA A 66 -2.22 4.55 7.04
N THR A 67 -2.07 4.90 8.31
CA THR A 67 -3.07 4.68 9.37
C THR A 67 -3.50 6.01 10.00
N GLY A 68 -4.64 6.02 10.69
CA GLY A 68 -5.16 7.21 11.35
C GLY A 68 -5.58 8.31 10.36
N ILE A 69 -5.23 9.57 10.65
CA ILE A 69 -5.69 10.74 9.87
C ILE A 69 -5.07 10.77 8.47
N GLU A 70 -3.83 10.29 8.32
CA GLU A 70 -3.14 10.30 7.02
C GLU A 70 -3.84 9.42 5.97
N ALA A 71 -4.54 8.36 6.41
CA ALA A 71 -5.34 7.49 5.54
C ALA A 71 -6.49 8.21 4.82
N TRP A 72 -6.85 9.43 5.23
CA TRP A 72 -7.85 10.22 4.52
C TRP A 72 -7.36 10.68 3.15
N TYR A 73 -6.08 11.04 3.03
CA TYR A 73 -5.50 11.54 1.78
C TYR A 73 -4.45 10.57 1.17
N ARG A 74 -3.96 9.58 1.93
CA ARG A 74 -3.10 8.48 1.48
C ARG A 74 -3.86 7.15 1.38
N ASN A 75 -3.14 6.10 1.00
CA ASN A 75 -3.62 4.74 0.96
C ASN A 75 -3.98 4.26 2.38
N PRO A 76 -5.24 3.91 2.69
CA PRO A 76 -5.56 3.30 3.97
C PRO A 76 -4.95 1.92 4.04
N TYR A 77 -4.16 1.63 5.08
CA TYR A 77 -3.63 0.29 5.34
C TYR A 77 -4.74 -0.78 5.34
N GLU A 78 -5.90 -0.45 5.92
CA GLU A 78 -7.11 -1.30 5.97
C GLU A 78 -7.69 -1.65 4.58
N GLN A 79 -7.24 -1.00 3.52
CA GLN A 79 -7.59 -1.33 2.13
C GLN A 79 -6.43 -1.96 1.38
N VAL A 80 -5.19 -1.53 1.67
CA VAL A 80 -3.98 -2.08 1.04
C VAL A 80 -3.78 -3.55 1.44
N LYS A 81 -3.82 -3.87 2.75
CA LYS A 81 -3.56 -5.23 3.22
C LYS A 81 -4.57 -6.24 2.65
N PRO A 82 -5.90 -6.03 2.75
CA PRO A 82 -6.85 -6.98 2.19
C PRO A 82 -6.73 -7.13 0.68
N LEU A 83 -6.40 -6.05 -0.05
CA LEU A 83 -6.19 -6.13 -1.49
C LEU A 83 -4.99 -7.03 -1.84
N LEU A 84 -3.87 -6.88 -1.12
CA LEU A 84 -2.68 -7.71 -1.35
C LEU A 84 -2.95 -9.17 -0.96
N ASP A 85 -3.57 -9.42 0.19
CA ASP A 85 -3.93 -10.77 0.64
C ASP A 85 -4.90 -11.45 -0.33
N LEU A 86 -5.85 -10.71 -0.89
CA LEU A 86 -6.84 -11.25 -1.81
C LEU A 86 -6.26 -11.58 -3.19
N ARG A 87 -5.27 -10.80 -3.64
CA ARG A 87 -4.62 -11.00 -4.94
C ARG A 87 -3.53 -12.07 -4.90
N HIS A 88 -2.74 -12.07 -3.83
CA HIS A 88 -1.46 -12.77 -3.76
C HIS A 88 -1.35 -13.72 -2.56
N GLY A 89 -2.38 -13.79 -1.71
CA GLY A 89 -2.37 -14.66 -0.52
C GLY A 89 -1.18 -14.35 0.39
N SER A 90 -0.37 -15.37 0.68
CA SER A 90 0.89 -15.25 1.41
C SER A 90 2.08 -14.77 0.55
N GLY A 91 1.97 -14.84 -0.78
CA GLY A 91 3.06 -14.69 -1.75
C GLY A 91 3.44 -13.26 -2.12
N TYR A 92 3.40 -12.33 -1.17
CA TYR A 92 3.91 -10.98 -1.38
C TYR A 92 4.86 -10.52 -0.28
N MET A 93 5.81 -9.65 -0.64
CA MET A 93 6.71 -8.99 0.29
C MET A 93 6.64 -7.47 0.13
N VAL A 94 6.49 -6.74 1.23
CA VAL A 94 6.42 -5.27 1.23
C VAL A 94 7.78 -4.68 1.55
N TYR A 95 8.25 -3.77 0.70
CA TYR A 95 9.51 -3.04 0.89
C TYR A 95 9.23 -1.60 1.29
N ASN A 96 9.62 -1.22 2.50
CA ASN A 96 9.55 0.15 2.99
C ASN A 96 10.87 0.88 2.75
N LEU A 97 10.83 1.92 1.93
CA LEU A 97 11.99 2.73 1.59
C LEU A 97 12.14 3.99 2.48
N CYS A 98 11.19 4.27 3.37
CA CYS A 98 11.17 5.52 4.13
C CYS A 98 12.14 5.47 5.32
N ALA A 99 13.07 6.43 5.39
CA ALA A 99 13.88 6.64 6.59
C ALA A 99 13.16 7.43 7.70
N GLU A 100 12.14 8.24 7.36
CA GLU A 100 11.46 9.08 8.33
C GLU A 100 10.68 8.24 9.34
N ALA A 101 10.90 8.48 10.63
CA ALA A 101 10.24 7.74 11.71
C ALA A 101 8.71 7.68 11.60
N LYS A 102 8.07 8.75 11.09
CA LYS A 102 6.62 8.80 10.91
C LYS A 102 6.07 7.89 9.80
N HIS A 103 6.92 7.43 8.88
CA HIS A 103 6.56 6.51 7.82
C HIS A 103 7.24 5.14 8.00
N ARG A 104 7.77 4.89 9.19
CA ARG A 104 8.21 3.56 9.61
C ARG A 104 7.15 2.94 10.49
N TYR A 105 7.02 1.64 10.37
CA TYR A 105 6.13 0.82 11.17
C TYR A 105 6.87 -0.48 11.50
N ASP A 106 6.58 -1.05 12.66
CA ASP A 106 7.18 -2.31 13.07
C ASP A 106 6.83 -3.40 12.04
N PRO A 107 7.83 -4.01 11.38
CA PRO A 107 7.64 -5.07 10.39
C PRO A 107 6.77 -6.22 10.90
N SER A 108 6.90 -6.59 12.19
CA SER A 108 6.15 -7.69 12.79
C SER A 108 4.67 -7.36 12.99
N SER A 109 4.32 -6.08 13.06
CA SER A 109 2.97 -5.59 13.32
C SER A 109 2.15 -5.30 12.05
N ARG A 110 2.76 -5.40 10.86
CA ARG A 110 2.15 -5.05 9.58
C ARG A 110 2.36 -6.14 8.55
N PHE A 111 1.37 -6.32 7.66
CA PHE A 111 1.43 -7.29 6.55
C PHE A 111 1.82 -8.71 7.00
N ASP A 112 1.44 -9.10 8.23
CA ASP A 112 1.76 -10.39 8.84
C ASP A 112 3.28 -10.69 8.88
N GLY A 113 4.11 -9.68 9.10
CA GLY A 113 5.57 -9.84 9.14
C GLY A 113 6.27 -9.77 7.79
N ARG A 114 5.51 -9.65 6.68
CA ARG A 114 6.05 -9.64 5.31
C ARG A 114 6.51 -8.24 4.89
N VAL A 115 7.42 -7.69 5.69
CA VAL A 115 7.96 -6.35 5.51
C VAL A 115 9.48 -6.38 5.62
N ARG A 116 10.16 -5.78 4.64
CA ARG A 116 11.60 -5.52 4.68
C ARG A 116 11.85 -4.02 4.54
N GLU A 117 12.86 -3.52 5.24
CA GLU A 117 13.18 -2.09 5.29
C GLU A 117 14.52 -1.81 4.59
N PHE A 118 14.50 -0.89 3.63
CA PHE A 118 15.69 -0.38 2.94
C PHE A 118 15.64 1.17 2.95
N PRO A 119 15.81 1.79 4.14
CA PRO A 119 15.47 3.19 4.34
C PRO A 119 16.49 4.15 3.71
N PHE A 120 16.00 5.17 3.01
CA PHE A 120 16.74 6.37 2.66
C PHE A 120 15.87 7.62 2.81
N TRP A 121 16.50 8.80 2.91
CA TRP A 121 15.80 10.05 3.21
C TRP A 121 15.00 10.57 2.01
N ASP A 122 13.81 11.12 2.27
CA ASP A 122 12.94 11.73 1.26
C ASP A 122 13.70 12.79 0.44
N HIS A 123 13.52 12.77 -0.89
CA HIS A 123 14.22 13.61 -1.86
C HIS A 123 15.76 13.48 -1.88
N LYS A 124 16.33 12.43 -1.29
CA LYS A 124 17.76 12.10 -1.42
C LYS A 124 17.95 10.84 -2.26
N PRO A 125 19.05 10.75 -3.02
CA PRO A 125 19.38 9.50 -3.68
C PRO A 125 19.63 8.41 -2.65
N CYS A 126 19.17 7.20 -2.97
CA CYS A 126 19.50 6.01 -2.21
C CYS A 126 21.04 5.81 -2.20
N PRO A 127 21.66 5.44 -1.06
CA PRO A 127 23.07 5.07 -1.03
C PRO A 127 23.35 3.95 -2.02
N LEU A 128 24.39 4.10 -2.84
CA LEU A 128 24.73 3.10 -3.88
C LEU A 128 24.93 1.69 -3.30
N ALA A 129 25.45 1.60 -2.08
CA ALA A 129 25.65 0.34 -1.37
C ALA A 129 24.32 -0.38 -1.00
N LEU A 130 23.22 0.35 -0.85
CA LEU A 130 21.91 -0.23 -0.47
C LEU A 130 21.20 -0.88 -1.67
N ILE A 131 21.49 -0.42 -2.89
CA ILE A 131 20.88 -0.92 -4.12
C ILE A 131 21.13 -2.42 -4.34
N PRO A 132 22.39 -2.93 -4.32
CA PRO A 132 22.63 -4.36 -4.53
C PRO A 132 21.98 -5.23 -3.45
N ASP A 133 21.98 -4.78 -2.19
CA ASP A 133 21.34 -5.51 -1.08
C ASP A 133 19.83 -5.62 -1.30
N PHE A 134 19.17 -4.51 -1.67
CA PHE A 134 17.74 -4.50 -1.98
C PHE A 134 17.41 -5.41 -3.16
N VAL A 135 18.19 -5.32 -4.24
CA VAL A 135 17.96 -6.12 -5.45
C VAL A 135 18.15 -7.61 -5.15
N ALA A 136 19.23 -7.99 -4.46
CA ALA A 136 19.49 -9.39 -4.12
C ALA A 136 18.37 -9.97 -3.26
N ASP A 137 17.91 -9.23 -2.25
CA ASP A 137 16.87 -9.64 -1.33
C ASP A 137 15.49 -9.76 -2.03
N ALA A 138 15.14 -8.81 -2.89
CA ALA A 138 13.92 -8.83 -3.70
C ALA A 138 13.92 -9.94 -4.75
N THR A 139 15.03 -10.13 -5.46
CA THR A 139 15.18 -11.21 -6.45
C THR A 139 15.13 -12.57 -5.77
N THR A 140 15.79 -12.75 -4.63
CA THR A 140 15.73 -14.02 -3.88
C THR A 140 14.28 -14.38 -3.53
N PHE A 141 13.49 -13.43 -3.01
CA PHE A 141 12.08 -13.68 -2.71
C PHE A 141 11.26 -13.99 -3.96
N LEU A 142 11.52 -13.31 -5.08
CA LEU A 142 10.84 -13.59 -6.34
C LEU A 142 11.23 -14.98 -6.89
N ASP A 143 12.47 -15.41 -6.74
CA ASP A 143 12.93 -16.68 -7.30
C ASP A 143 12.42 -17.91 -6.50
N GLU A 144 11.87 -17.70 -5.30
CA GLU A 144 11.25 -18.76 -4.50
C GLU A 144 9.96 -19.32 -5.12
N ASP A 145 9.17 -18.49 -5.81
CA ASP A 145 7.92 -18.89 -6.47
C ASP A 145 7.57 -17.90 -7.61
N ASP A 146 7.20 -18.41 -8.79
CA ASP A 146 6.79 -17.59 -9.94
C ASP A 146 5.55 -16.72 -9.67
N ALA A 147 4.71 -17.11 -8.71
CA ALA A 147 3.56 -16.35 -8.25
C ALA A 147 3.94 -15.24 -7.25
N HIS A 148 5.16 -15.23 -6.71
CA HIS A 148 5.57 -14.19 -5.76
C HIS A 148 5.64 -12.81 -6.40
N VAL A 149 5.22 -11.80 -5.63
CA VAL A 149 5.24 -10.39 -6.00
C VAL A 149 5.88 -9.51 -4.93
N VAL A 150 6.52 -8.42 -5.34
CA VAL A 150 7.06 -7.42 -4.41
C VAL A 150 6.25 -6.13 -4.48
N ALA A 151 5.92 -5.55 -3.33
CA ALA A 151 5.22 -4.29 -3.21
C ALA A 151 6.13 -3.23 -2.57
N ILE A 152 6.60 -2.29 -3.38
CA ILE A 152 7.58 -1.29 -2.99
C ILE A 152 6.86 0.02 -2.73
N HIS A 153 7.15 0.67 -1.59
CA HIS A 153 6.58 1.97 -1.28
C HIS A 153 7.58 2.93 -0.66
N CYS A 154 7.27 4.20 -0.88
CA CYS A 154 7.83 5.34 -0.17
C CYS A 154 6.68 6.31 0.13
N LYS A 155 7.01 7.51 0.58
CA LYS A 155 6.06 8.62 0.78
C LYS A 155 5.51 9.15 -0.54
#